data_AF-A0A376NSY7-F1
#
_entry.id   AF-A0A376NSY7-F1
#
_cell.length_a   1.000
_cell.length_b   1.000
_cell.length_c   1.000
_cell.angle_alpha   90.00
_cell.angle_beta   90.00
_cell.angle_gamma   90.00
#
_symmetry.space_group_name_H-M   'P 1'
#
loop_
_entity.id
_entity.type
_entity.pdbx_description
1 polymer ?
#
loop_
_entity_poly.entity_id
_entity_poly.type
_entity_poly.pdbx_seq_one_letter_code
_entity_poly.pdbx_strand_id
1 'polypeptide(L)'
;MSRKTQRYSTEFKAEAVKTVPENQLSISEGASRLSVPEGTLGQWVTAARKGLNTPGSRTVAELESEVMQLRKALNEARLERDILKKATAYFAQESGNDSNLLIVFYVQIMPDDLVMQLHRF
;
A
#
# COMPACT_ATOMS: atom_id res chain seq x y z
N MET A 1 -16.92 -43.71 -4.29
CA MET A 1 -16.94 -43.01 -3.00
C MET A 1 -16.99 -41.50 -3.24
N SER A 2 -18.07 -40.82 -2.84
CA SER A 2 -18.26 -39.38 -3.09
C SER A 2 -17.41 -38.57 -2.08
N ARG A 3 -16.39 -37.84 -2.54
CA ARG A 3 -15.63 -36.92 -1.68
C ARG A 3 -16.51 -35.70 -1.39
N LYS A 4 -17.01 -35.61 -0.15
CA LYS A 4 -17.65 -34.38 0.35
C LYS A 4 -16.62 -33.25 0.32
N THR A 5 -16.82 -32.26 -0.54
CA THR A 5 -16.02 -31.05 -0.60
C THR A 5 -16.38 -30.17 0.60
N GLN A 6 -15.54 -30.19 1.64
CA GLN A 6 -15.66 -29.25 2.76
C GLN A 6 -15.30 -27.84 2.27
N ARG A 7 -16.20 -26.87 2.51
CA ARG A 7 -16.00 -25.47 2.15
C ARG A 7 -15.46 -24.72 3.37
N TYR A 8 -14.15 -24.49 3.38
CA TYR A 8 -13.48 -23.67 4.39
C TYR A 8 -13.51 -22.19 4.01
N SER A 9 -13.74 -21.32 4.99
CA SER A 9 -13.70 -19.86 4.80
C SER A 9 -12.28 -19.38 4.46
N THR A 10 -12.18 -18.21 3.83
CA THR A 10 -10.91 -17.58 3.46
C THR A 10 -10.06 -17.23 4.69
N GLU A 11 -10.68 -16.73 5.76
CA GLU A 11 -10.00 -16.40 7.01
C GLU A 11 -9.43 -17.66 7.68
N PHE A 12 -10.21 -18.74 7.72
CA PHE A 12 -9.77 -20.01 8.30
C PHE A 12 -8.57 -20.60 7.55
N LYS A 13 -8.53 -20.47 6.22
CA LYS A 13 -7.36 -20.89 5.41
C LYS A 13 -6.11 -20.05 5.73
N ALA A 14 -6.28 -18.74 5.88
CA ALA A 14 -5.18 -17.83 6.18
C ALA A 14 -4.59 -18.12 7.57
N GLU A 15 -5.45 -18.33 8.57
CA GLU A 15 -5.04 -18.69 9.92
C GLU A 15 -4.36 -20.06 9.96
N ALA A 16 -4.94 -21.06 9.29
CA ALA A 16 -4.35 -22.40 9.19
C ALA A 16 -2.91 -22.38 8.61
N VAL A 17 -2.68 -21.57 7.58
CA VAL A 17 -1.35 -21.44 6.93
C VAL A 17 -0.37 -20.64 7.78
N LYS A 18 -0.84 -19.71 8.62
CA LYS A 18 -0.01 -18.89 9.52
C LYS A 18 0.44 -19.66 10.75
N THR A 19 -0.45 -20.46 11.33
CA THR A 19 -0.22 -21.21 12.59
C THR A 19 0.81 -22.34 12.45
N VAL A 20 0.96 -22.93 11.26
CA VAL A 20 1.93 -24.02 10.98
C VAL A 20 3.39 -23.54 11.09
N PRO A 21 3.82 -22.48 10.38
CA PRO A 21 5.18 -21.94 10.50
C PRO A 21 5.44 -21.23 11.84
N GLU A 22 4.45 -20.56 12.45
CA GLU A 22 4.64 -19.88 13.74
C GLU A 22 4.92 -20.86 14.90
N ASN A 23 4.25 -22.02 14.91
CA ASN A 23 4.42 -23.01 15.97
C ASN A 23 5.42 -24.13 15.63
N GLN A 24 6.15 -24.03 14.51
CA GLN A 24 7.04 -25.09 14.00
C GLN A 24 6.36 -26.47 13.90
N LEU A 25 5.04 -26.48 13.72
CA LEU A 25 4.25 -27.71 13.63
C LEU A 25 4.45 -28.34 12.26
N SER A 26 4.49 -29.68 12.22
CA SER A 26 4.41 -30.40 10.95
C SER A 26 3.03 -30.21 10.30
N ILE A 27 2.95 -30.36 8.98
CA ILE A 27 1.67 -30.25 8.25
C ILE A 27 0.64 -31.25 8.82
N SER A 28 1.08 -32.46 9.21
CA SER A 28 0.23 -33.48 9.83
C SER A 28 -0.33 -33.06 11.20
N GLU A 29 0.51 -32.42 12.02
CA GLU A 29 0.10 -31.96 13.35
C GLU A 29 -0.82 -30.73 13.28
N GLY A 30 -0.51 -29.78 12.39
CA GLY A 30 -1.40 -28.65 12.10
C GLY A 30 -2.76 -29.11 11.57
N ALA A 31 -2.77 -30.11 10.68
CA ALA A 31 -3.98 -30.69 10.11
C ALA A 31 -4.86 -31.34 11.19
N SER A 32 -4.23 -32.09 12.09
CA SER A 32 -4.91 -32.75 13.21
C SER A 32 -5.53 -31.74 14.18
N ARG A 33 -4.81 -30.67 14.55
CA ARG A 33 -5.33 -29.62 15.44
C ARG A 33 -6.47 -28.82 14.82
N LEU A 34 -6.39 -28.55 13.53
CA LEU A 34 -7.39 -27.75 12.81
C LEU A 34 -8.56 -28.60 12.29
N SER A 35 -8.55 -29.91 12.50
CA SER A 35 -9.52 -30.85 11.93
C SER A 35 -9.66 -30.72 10.40
N VAL A 36 -8.54 -30.49 9.72
CA VAL A 36 -8.46 -30.36 8.25
C VAL A 36 -7.69 -31.56 7.69
N PRO A 37 -8.07 -32.11 6.53
CA PRO A 37 -7.26 -33.14 5.87
C PRO A 37 -5.83 -32.66 5.59
N GLU A 38 -4.84 -33.49 5.91
CA GLU A 38 -3.41 -33.15 5.74
C GLU A 38 -3.07 -32.73 4.30
N GLY A 39 -3.61 -33.43 3.31
CA GLY A 39 -3.42 -33.08 1.91
C GLY A 39 -4.01 -31.71 1.53
N THR A 40 -5.09 -31.28 2.19
CA THR A 40 -5.69 -29.96 1.98
C THR A 40 -4.85 -28.86 2.61
N LEU A 41 -4.37 -29.07 3.84
CA LEU A 41 -3.48 -28.12 4.51
C LEU A 41 -2.14 -28.00 3.77
N GLY A 42 -1.57 -29.11 3.29
CA GLY A 42 -0.35 -29.11 2.49
C GLY A 42 -0.50 -28.34 1.17
N GLN A 43 -1.66 -28.46 0.51
CA GLN A 43 -1.97 -27.66 -0.68
C GLN A 43 -2.04 -26.16 -0.35
N TRP A 44 -2.65 -25.76 0.77
CA TRP A 44 -2.73 -24.35 1.17
C TRP A 44 -1.37 -23.77 1.56
N VAL A 45 -0.56 -24.51 2.33
CA VAL A 45 0.80 -24.09 2.70
C VAL A 45 1.69 -23.97 1.47
N THR A 46 1.56 -24.89 0.51
CA THR A 46 2.29 -24.82 -0.76
C THR A 46 1.83 -23.65 -1.62
N ALA A 47 0.53 -23.40 -1.70
CA ALA A 47 -0.03 -22.28 -2.45
C ALA A 47 0.43 -20.94 -1.87
N ALA A 48 0.37 -20.78 -0.54
CA ALA A 48 0.85 -19.59 0.15
C ALA A 48 2.36 -19.38 0.00
N ARG A 49 3.18 -20.44 0.08
CA ARG A 49 4.63 -20.36 -0.20
C ARG A 49 4.93 -19.91 -1.63
N LYS A 50 4.05 -20.25 -2.58
CA LYS A 50 4.15 -19.82 -3.99
C LYS A 50 3.50 -18.46 -4.25
N GLY A 51 2.96 -17.77 -3.24
CA GLY A 51 2.21 -16.52 -3.41
C GLY A 51 0.90 -16.67 -4.20
N LEU A 52 0.44 -17.90 -4.41
CA LEU A 52 -0.79 -18.24 -5.12
C LEU A 52 -1.90 -18.45 -4.10
N ASN A 53 -2.98 -17.68 -4.20
CA ASN A 53 -4.26 -17.84 -3.50
C ASN A 53 -4.42 -17.30 -2.07
N THR A 54 -4.42 -15.97 -1.98
CA THR A 54 -5.41 -15.26 -1.16
C THR A 54 -6.17 -14.28 -2.07
N PRO A 55 -7.51 -14.35 -2.16
CA PRO A 55 -8.29 -13.34 -2.88
C PRO A 55 -8.01 -11.97 -2.26
N GLY A 56 -7.30 -11.10 -2.98
CA GLY A 56 -6.88 -9.77 -2.51
C GLY A 56 -5.42 -9.62 -2.08
N SER A 57 -4.61 -10.69 -2.07
CA SER A 57 -3.17 -10.52 -1.81
C SER A 57 -2.45 -10.14 -3.09
N ARG A 58 -2.05 -8.86 -3.15
CA ARG A 58 -1.04 -8.40 -4.10
C ARG A 58 0.23 -9.23 -3.90
N THR A 59 0.87 -9.59 -5.00
CA THR A 59 2.16 -10.30 -4.93
C THR A 59 3.24 -9.36 -4.40
N VAL A 60 4.33 -9.92 -3.88
CA VAL A 60 5.48 -9.11 -3.44
C VAL A 60 6.01 -8.24 -4.57
N ALA A 61 6.06 -8.76 -5.80
CA ALA A 61 6.50 -8.02 -6.98
C ALA A 61 5.57 -6.84 -7.33
N GLU A 62 4.25 -7.03 -7.21
CA GLU A 62 3.28 -5.94 -7.41
C GLU A 62 3.48 -4.85 -6.35
N LEU A 63 3.63 -5.23 -5.08
CA LEU A 63 3.87 -4.29 -3.98
C LEU A 63 5.19 -3.53 -4.16
N GLU A 64 6.26 -4.21 -4.57
CA GLU A 64 7.55 -3.57 -4.87
C GLU A 64 7.44 -2.58 -6.02
N SER A 65 6.69 -2.94 -7.08
CA SER A 65 6.44 -2.03 -8.21
C SER A 65 5.66 -0.79 -7.78
N GLU A 66 4.67 -0.95 -6.90
CA GLU A 66 3.86 0.14 -6.36
C GLU A 66 4.68 1.04 -5.44
N VAL A 67 5.52 0.46 -4.58
CA VAL A 67 6.46 1.23 -3.74
C VAL A 67 7.42 2.05 -4.61
N MET A 68 7.92 1.48 -5.71
CA MET A 68 8.79 2.21 -6.64
C MET A 68 8.04 3.38 -7.30
N GLN A 69 6.82 3.15 -7.77
CA GLN A 69 5.97 4.17 -8.39
C GLN A 69 5.63 5.30 -7.40
N LEU A 70 5.20 4.94 -6.19
CA LEU A 70 4.86 5.90 -5.13
C LEU A 70 6.07 6.72 -4.70
N ARG A 71 7.24 6.11 -4.55
CA ARG A 71 8.49 6.83 -4.25
C ARG A 71 8.85 7.82 -5.34
N LYS A 72 8.65 7.45 -6.61
CA LYS A 72 8.88 8.35 -7.75
C LYS A 72 7.93 9.55 -7.70
N ALA A 73 6.62 9.31 -7.60
CA ALA A 73 5.62 10.37 -7.56
C ALA A 73 5.83 11.31 -6.36
N LEU A 74 6.18 10.76 -5.20
CA LEU A 74 6.49 11.55 -4.01
C LEU A 74 7.74 12.42 -4.18
N ASN A 75 8.75 11.93 -4.89
CA ASN A 75 9.94 12.72 -5.19
C ASN A 75 9.64 13.85 -6.18
N GLU A 76 8.86 13.57 -7.22
CA GLU A 76 8.41 14.57 -8.21
C GLU A 76 7.60 15.69 -7.53
N ALA A 77 6.59 15.33 -6.74
CA ALA A 77 5.77 16.30 -6.00
C ALA A 77 6.60 17.14 -5.00
N ARG A 78 7.62 16.53 -4.37
CA ARG A 78 8.54 17.28 -3.49
C ARG A 78 9.37 18.28 -4.27
N LEU A 79 9.89 17.90 -5.43
CA LEU A 79 10.67 18.78 -6.28
C LEU A 79 9.83 19.97 -6.77
N GLU A 80 8.62 19.72 -7.24
CA GLU A 80 7.68 20.76 -7.68
C GLU A 80 7.39 21.76 -6.56
N ARG A 81 7.05 21.26 -5.36
CA ARG A 81 6.82 22.12 -4.19
C ARG A 81 8.05 22.93 -3.81
N ASP A 82 9.24 22.34 -3.88
CA ASP A 82 10.47 23.03 -3.50
C ASP A 82 10.86 24.11 -4.52
N ILE A 83 10.59 23.88 -5.81
CA ILE A 83 10.72 24.90 -6.87
C ILE A 83 9.74 26.04 -6.61
N LEU A 84 8.47 25.73 -6.35
CA LEU A 84 7.45 26.74 -6.05
C LEU A 84 7.84 27.57 -4.83
N LYS A 85 8.28 26.93 -3.74
CA LYS A 85 8.76 27.65 -2.54
C LYS A 85 9.93 28.57 -2.83
N LYS A 86 10.92 28.11 -3.60
CA LYS A 86 12.07 28.94 -3.99
C LYS A 86 11.64 30.13 -4.85
N ALA A 87 10.74 29.90 -5.80
CA ALA A 87 10.19 30.98 -6.63
C ALA A 87 9.45 32.00 -5.77
N THR A 88 8.51 31.56 -4.92
CA THR A 88 7.78 32.45 -4.00
C THR A 88 8.72 33.24 -3.09
N ALA A 89 9.75 32.60 -2.52
CA ALA A 89 10.73 33.27 -1.67
C ALA A 89 11.55 34.32 -2.43
N TYR A 90 12.00 34.00 -3.65
CA TYR A 90 12.71 34.93 -4.52
C TYR A 90 11.85 36.17 -4.86
N PHE A 91 10.61 35.95 -5.30
CA PHE A 91 9.71 37.05 -5.63
C PHE A 91 9.27 37.86 -4.42
N ALA A 92 9.03 37.25 -3.26
CA ALA A 92 8.74 37.97 -2.02
C ALA A 92 9.90 38.87 -1.58
N GLN A 93 11.14 38.46 -1.85
CA GLN A 93 12.33 39.26 -1.57
C GLN A 93 12.49 40.43 -2.55
N GLU A 94 12.11 40.24 -3.81
CA GLU A 94 12.29 41.24 -4.89
C GLU A 94 11.14 42.26 -4.96
N SER A 95 9.92 41.90 -4.51
CA SER A 95 8.71 42.74 -4.60
C SER A 95 8.49 43.73 -3.46
N GLY A 96 9.38 43.79 -2.46
CA GLY A 96 9.51 44.95 -1.57
C GLY A 96 8.22 45.53 -0.96
N ASN A 97 7.23 44.69 -0.63
CA ASN A 97 5.92 45.03 -0.04
C ASN A 97 4.74 45.32 -1.03
N ASP A 98 4.91 45.09 -2.34
CA ASP A 98 3.83 45.23 -3.33
C ASP A 98 2.86 44.02 -3.30
N SER A 99 1.85 44.15 -2.45
CA SER A 99 0.83 43.11 -2.20
C SER A 99 0.08 42.65 -3.45
N ASN A 100 -0.06 43.52 -4.46
CA ASN A 100 -0.72 43.16 -5.73
C ASN A 100 0.09 42.15 -6.57
N LEU A 101 1.43 42.18 -6.52
CA LEU A 101 2.26 41.22 -7.27
C LEU A 101 2.25 39.84 -6.61
N LEU A 102 2.23 39.80 -5.27
CA LEU A 102 2.12 38.54 -4.51
C LEU A 102 0.76 37.84 -4.73
N ILE A 103 -0.33 38.60 -4.82
CA ILE A 103 -1.67 38.05 -5.07
C ILE A 103 -1.78 37.45 -6.48
N VAL A 104 -1.26 38.14 -7.50
CA VAL A 104 -1.28 37.63 -8.88
C VAL A 104 -0.44 36.35 -9.01
N PHE A 105 0.70 36.25 -8.30
CA PHE A 105 1.51 35.03 -8.30
C PHE A 105 0.80 33.85 -7.60
N TYR A 106 0.11 34.12 -6.49
CA TYR A 106 -0.69 33.11 -5.79
C TYR A 106 -1.85 32.57 -6.63
N VAL A 107 -2.51 33.42 -7.42
CA VAL A 107 -3.66 33.04 -8.26
C VAL A 107 -3.24 32.37 -9.57
N GLN A 108 -2.05 32.70 -10.12
CA GLN A 108 -1.62 32.20 -11.43
C GLN A 108 -0.76 30.92 -11.37
N ILE A 109 -0.10 30.63 -10.24
CA ILE A 109 0.96 29.59 -10.15
C ILE A 109 0.67 28.49 -9.13
N MET A 110 -0.19 28.72 -8.12
CA MET A 110 -0.61 27.64 -7.23
C MET A 110 -1.73 26.82 -7.89
N PRO A 111 -1.56 25.50 -8.07
CA PRO A 111 -2.68 24.63 -8.43
C PRO A 111 -3.77 24.68 -7.35
N ASP A 112 -5.04 24.59 -7.76
CA ASP A 112 -6.24 24.77 -6.92
C ASP A 112 -6.22 23.95 -5.62
N ASP A 113 -5.59 22.77 -5.64
CA ASP A 113 -5.42 21.88 -4.48
C ASP A 113 -4.67 22.52 -3.30
N LEU A 114 -3.73 23.44 -3.57
CA LEU A 114 -2.97 24.14 -2.53
C LEU A 114 -3.74 25.35 -1.97
N VAL A 115 -4.57 25.99 -2.79
CA VAL A 115 -5.47 27.08 -2.38
C VAL A 115 -6.50 26.55 -1.37
N MET A 116 -7.01 25.33 -1.60
CA MET A 116 -7.94 24.67 -0.68
C MET A 116 -7.34 24.31 0.69
N GLN A 117 -6.05 23.96 0.77
CA GLN A 117 -5.42 23.63 2.05
C GLN A 117 -5.17 24.85 2.95
N LEU A 118 -4.96 26.02 2.36
CA LEU A 118 -4.71 27.26 3.12
C LEU A 118 -5.98 27.78 3.82
N HIS A 119 -7.16 27.46 3.30
CA HIS A 119 -8.46 27.78 3.93
C HIS A 119 -8.87 26.82 5.06
N ARG A 120 -8.03 25.82 5.40
CA ARG A 120 -8.29 24.83 6.46
C ARG A 120 -7.60 25.14 7.79
N PHE A 121 -6.92 26.27 7.91
CA PHE A 121 -6.37 26.79 9.16
C PHE A 121 -6.90 28.20 9.41
#